data_AF-A0A395IH54-F1
#
_entry.id   AF-A0A395IH54-F1
#
_cell.length_a   1.000
_cell.length_b   1.000
_cell.length_c   1.000
_cell.angle_alpha   90.00
_cell.angle_beta   90.00
_cell.angle_gamma   90.00
#
_symmetry.space_group_name_H-M   'P 1'
#
loop_
_entity.id
_entity.type
_entity.pdbx_description
1 polymer ?
#
loop_
_entity_poly.entity_id
_entity_poly.type
_entity_poly.pdbx_seq_one_letter_code
_entity_poly.pdbx_strand_id
1 'polypeptide(L)'
;MSTTVVSPTPAATMALQAPQVGLADDELLALFRRVTISGSAGHDVSETQIKKAFKQEISRPLGRQVLEASLREAHECSCYHWNYHDTIRGKVDISRVDLTFDLTSQSMGQSVRGEAAGFFRVNHAFINATVYYDDQQALQGNQSIRVYMDETSFKIDFYTTDQSEKPIARIVQKNSSFTFQGTDTGDATWYTS
;
A
#
# COMPACT_ATOMS: atom_id res chain seq x y z
N MET A 1 42.21 -52.81 21.54
CA MET A 1 42.44 -51.42 21.07
C MET A 1 41.20 -51.01 20.29
N SER A 2 40.40 -50.09 20.84
CA SER A 2 39.16 -49.60 20.24
C SER A 2 39.45 -48.29 19.51
N THR A 3 39.09 -48.22 18.23
CA THR A 3 39.13 -46.97 17.45
C THR A 3 37.71 -46.66 16.97
N THR A 4 37.06 -45.77 17.72
CA THR A 4 35.82 -45.10 17.33
C THR A 4 36.16 -44.03 16.31
N VAL A 5 35.65 -44.14 15.08
CA VAL A 5 35.73 -43.08 14.08
C VAL A 5 34.42 -42.31 14.09
N VAL A 6 34.47 -41.11 14.65
CA VAL A 6 33.39 -40.11 14.61
C VAL A 6 33.44 -39.45 13.23
N SER A 7 32.40 -39.64 12.42
CA SER A 7 32.20 -38.89 11.17
C SER A 7 31.64 -37.51 11.50
N PRO A 8 32.28 -36.40 11.06
CA PRO A 8 31.67 -35.09 11.12
C PRO A 8 30.70 -34.94 9.93
N THR A 9 29.43 -34.70 10.23
CA THR A 9 28.46 -34.18 9.24
C THR A 9 28.55 -32.66 9.26
N PRO A 10 29.02 -32.02 8.19
CA PRO A 10 28.44 -30.73 7.86
C PRO A 10 28.28 -30.54 6.36
N ALA A 11 27.04 -30.38 5.92
CA ALA A 11 26.64 -29.37 4.95
C ALA A 11 25.12 -29.44 4.82
N ALA A 12 24.43 -28.69 5.67
CA ALA A 12 23.11 -28.19 5.30
C ALA A 12 23.31 -27.22 4.13
N THR A 13 23.32 -27.77 2.91
CA THR A 13 23.25 -26.95 1.70
C THR A 13 21.94 -26.20 1.75
N MET A 14 22.08 -24.87 1.73
CA MET A 14 21.00 -23.91 1.79
C MET A 14 19.87 -24.28 0.82
N ALA A 15 18.65 -24.22 1.34
CA ALA A 15 17.45 -24.11 0.52
C ALA A 15 17.56 -22.79 -0.26
N LEU A 16 17.90 -22.86 -1.55
CA LEU A 16 17.83 -21.70 -2.43
C LEU A 16 16.56 -21.77 -3.27
N GLN A 17 15.59 -21.00 -2.79
CA GLN A 17 14.58 -20.22 -3.52
C GLN A 17 13.75 -20.94 -4.60
N ALA A 18 12.46 -21.07 -4.27
CA ALA A 18 11.38 -21.19 -5.24
C ALA A 18 11.53 -20.14 -6.36
N PRO A 19 11.12 -20.46 -7.60
CA PRO A 19 11.11 -19.48 -8.68
C PRO A 19 10.18 -18.34 -8.27
N GLN A 20 10.76 -17.21 -7.85
CA GLN A 20 10.06 -15.94 -7.82
C GLN A 20 9.64 -15.71 -9.27
N VAL A 21 8.35 -15.85 -9.55
CA VAL A 21 7.76 -15.46 -10.83
C VAL A 21 8.01 -13.96 -10.93
N GLY A 22 9.11 -13.58 -11.57
CA GLY A 22 9.44 -12.20 -11.86
C GLY A 22 8.32 -11.61 -12.72
N LEU A 23 8.00 -10.35 -12.48
CA LEU A 23 7.05 -9.60 -13.30
C LEU A 23 7.48 -9.69 -14.77
N ALA A 24 6.54 -9.76 -15.71
CA ALA A 24 6.89 -9.69 -17.12
C ALA A 24 7.58 -8.34 -17.43
N ASP A 25 8.44 -8.28 -18.47
CA ASP A 25 9.19 -7.05 -18.79
C ASP A 25 8.28 -5.84 -19.02
N ASP A 26 7.10 -6.06 -19.59
CA ASP A 26 6.09 -5.03 -19.83
C ASP A 26 5.45 -4.53 -18.51
N GLU A 27 5.23 -5.42 -17.55
CA GLU A 27 4.72 -5.08 -16.22
C GLU A 27 5.78 -4.34 -15.40
N LEU A 28 7.03 -4.77 -15.50
CA LEU A 28 8.17 -4.12 -14.84
C LEU A 28 8.42 -2.72 -15.42
N LEU A 29 8.30 -2.57 -16.74
CA LEU A 29 8.37 -1.27 -17.41
C LEU A 29 7.21 -0.36 -16.99
N ALA A 30 5.99 -0.89 -16.84
CA ALA A 30 4.84 -0.12 -16.38
C ALA A 30 5.04 0.42 -14.95
N LEU A 31 5.58 -0.41 -14.04
CA LEU A 31 5.94 0.01 -12.69
C LEU A 31 7.09 1.03 -12.69
N PHE A 32 8.12 0.80 -13.49
CA PHE A 32 9.23 1.73 -13.64
C PHE A 32 8.78 3.11 -14.12
N ARG A 33 7.91 3.12 -15.13
CA ARG A 33 7.28 4.32 -15.68
C ARG A 33 6.46 5.05 -14.62
N ARG A 34 5.61 4.32 -13.89
CA ARG A 34 4.78 4.87 -12.81
C ARG A 34 5.64 5.59 -11.77
N VAL A 35 6.61 4.89 -11.20
CA VAL A 35 7.52 5.43 -10.16
C VAL A 35 8.30 6.65 -10.67
N THR A 36 8.80 6.61 -11.91
CA THR A 36 9.57 7.70 -12.51
C THR A 36 8.73 8.97 -12.69
N ILE A 37 7.46 8.83 -13.07
CA ILE A 37 6.55 9.96 -13.30
C ILE A 37 5.96 10.49 -11.98
N SER A 38 5.73 9.62 -11.00
CA SER A 38 5.11 9.98 -9.71
C SER A 38 6.08 10.60 -8.70
N GLY A 39 7.39 10.63 -8.99
CA GLY A 39 8.39 11.34 -8.19
C GLY A 39 8.27 12.87 -8.36
N SER A 40 8.74 13.63 -7.36
CA SER A 40 8.69 15.11 -7.32
C SER A 40 9.42 15.85 -8.45
N ALA A 41 10.08 15.12 -9.38
CA ALA A 41 10.76 15.63 -10.57
C ALA A 41 10.19 15.09 -11.90
N GLY A 42 9.05 14.38 -11.88
CA GLY A 42 8.54 13.61 -13.02
C GLY A 42 7.91 14.40 -14.18
N HIS A 43 7.82 15.74 -14.08
CA HIS A 43 7.13 16.56 -15.09
C HIS A 43 7.89 16.71 -16.42
N ASP A 44 9.20 16.39 -16.49
CA ASP A 44 10.04 16.66 -17.67
C ASP A 44 10.70 15.40 -18.29
N VAL A 45 10.20 14.20 -18.04
CA VAL A 45 10.79 12.95 -18.57
C VAL A 45 9.94 12.38 -19.70
N SER A 46 10.50 12.33 -20.92
CA SER A 46 9.83 11.74 -22.08
C SER A 46 9.80 10.21 -22.03
N GLU A 47 8.78 9.61 -22.66
CA GLU A 47 8.62 8.15 -22.77
C GLU A 47 9.88 7.46 -23.36
N THR A 48 10.56 8.13 -24.29
CA THR A 48 11.80 7.65 -24.89
C THR A 48 12.94 7.59 -23.88
N GLN A 49 13.03 8.56 -22.97
CA GLN A 49 14.00 8.56 -21.88
C GLN A 49 13.70 7.46 -20.86
N ILE A 50 12.43 7.26 -20.51
CA ILE A 50 11.98 6.19 -19.60
C ILE A 50 12.36 4.81 -20.16
N LYS A 51 12.01 4.53 -21.42
CA LYS A 51 12.34 3.25 -22.06
C LYS A 51 13.85 3.02 -22.21
N LYS A 52 14.62 4.08 -22.47
CA LYS A 52 16.08 4.00 -22.54
C LYS A 52 16.71 3.70 -21.17
N ALA A 53 16.27 4.40 -20.13
CA ALA A 53 16.72 4.17 -18.76
C ALA A 53 16.36 2.76 -18.28
N PHE A 54 15.14 2.31 -18.54
CA PHE A 54 14.70 0.95 -18.24
C PHE A 54 15.59 -0.11 -18.90
N LYS A 55 15.82 0.00 -20.22
CA LYS A 55 16.68 -0.93 -20.97
C LYS A 55 18.12 -0.92 -20.44
N GLN A 56 18.62 0.25 -20.04
CA GLN A 56 19.95 0.37 -19.47
C GLN A 56 20.03 -0.33 -18.10
N GLU A 57 19.02 -0.19 -17.24
CA GLU A 57 19.03 -0.79 -15.91
C GLU A 57 18.91 -2.31 -15.96
N ILE A 58 17.99 -2.85 -16.77
CA ILE A 58 17.85 -4.31 -16.93
C ILE A 58 19.08 -4.97 -17.58
N SER A 59 19.86 -4.21 -18.36
CA SER A 59 21.08 -4.72 -19.02
C SER A 59 22.28 -4.86 -18.07
N ARG A 60 22.19 -4.32 -16.85
CA ARG A 60 23.26 -4.43 -15.85
C ARG A 60 23.25 -5.81 -15.18
N PRO A 61 24.40 -6.29 -14.66
CA PRO A 61 24.43 -7.49 -13.82
C PRO A 61 23.45 -7.37 -12.65
N LEU A 62 22.55 -8.34 -12.49
CA LEU A 62 21.46 -8.35 -11.50
C LEU A 62 20.46 -7.17 -11.63
N GLY A 63 20.55 -6.38 -12.70
CA GLY A 63 19.80 -5.13 -12.85
C GLY A 63 18.29 -5.31 -12.78
N ARG A 64 17.76 -6.38 -13.36
CA ARG A 64 16.33 -6.73 -13.24
C ARG A 64 15.90 -6.98 -11.78
N GLN A 65 16.67 -7.75 -11.03
CA GLN A 65 16.33 -8.12 -9.65
C GLN A 65 16.39 -6.90 -8.72
N VAL A 66 17.42 -6.08 -8.92
CA VAL A 66 17.57 -4.80 -8.22
C VAL A 66 16.40 -3.87 -8.57
N LEU A 67 16.05 -3.77 -9.86
CA LEU A 67 14.94 -2.94 -10.33
C LEU A 67 13.60 -3.42 -9.78
N GLU A 68 13.33 -4.72 -9.80
CA GLU A 68 12.12 -5.31 -9.20
C GLU A 68 12.03 -5.03 -7.70
N ALA A 69 13.13 -5.15 -6.96
CA ALA A 69 13.16 -4.85 -5.53
C ALA A 69 12.91 -3.36 -5.25
N SER A 70 13.62 -2.47 -5.95
CA SER A 70 13.48 -1.03 -5.80
C SER A 70 12.11 -0.51 -6.22
N LEU A 71 11.53 -1.09 -7.29
CA LEU A 71 10.19 -0.72 -7.72
C LEU A 71 9.10 -1.28 -6.83
N ARG A 72 9.29 -2.44 -6.21
CA ARG A 72 8.37 -2.97 -5.20
C ARG A 72 8.32 -2.07 -3.97
N GLU A 73 9.49 -1.67 -3.48
CA GLU A 73 9.63 -0.71 -2.37
C GLU A 73 9.07 0.68 -2.72
N ALA A 74 9.30 1.17 -3.95
CA ALA A 74 8.75 2.44 -4.41
C ALA A 74 7.24 2.37 -4.77
N HIS A 75 6.70 1.21 -5.15
CA HIS A 75 5.28 1.02 -5.43
C HIS A 75 4.42 1.14 -4.16
N GLU A 76 4.99 0.80 -3.00
CA GLU A 76 4.37 1.02 -1.69
C GLU A 76 4.26 2.54 -1.38
N CYS A 77 5.18 3.36 -1.91
CA CYS A 77 5.04 4.82 -2.00
C CYS A 77 4.12 5.24 -3.17
N SER A 78 2.85 4.85 -3.12
CA SER A 78 1.84 5.31 -4.08
C SER A 78 1.55 6.82 -3.91
N CYS A 79 2.33 7.65 -4.59
CA CYS A 79 2.11 9.09 -4.77
C CYS A 79 0.92 9.31 -5.72
N TYR A 80 -0.28 8.95 -5.28
CA TYR A 80 -1.50 9.32 -6.00
C TYR A 80 -1.65 10.84 -5.98
N HIS A 81 -1.83 11.44 -7.16
CA HIS A 81 -2.28 12.83 -7.25
C HIS A 81 -3.78 12.87 -6.97
N TRP A 82 -4.17 13.75 -6.06
CA TRP A 82 -5.55 13.94 -5.63
C TRP A 82 -5.95 15.38 -5.91
N ASN A 83 -7.15 15.57 -6.47
CA ASN A 83 -7.64 16.91 -6.77
C ASN A 83 -7.98 17.70 -5.50
N TYR A 84 -8.49 17.02 -4.47
CA TYR A 84 -9.02 17.63 -3.26
C TYR A 84 -8.55 16.92 -1.99
N HIS A 85 -8.59 17.65 -0.89
CA HIS A 85 -8.37 17.10 0.44
C HIS A 85 -9.19 17.83 1.49
N ASP A 86 -9.51 17.14 2.58
CA ASP A 86 -10.20 17.73 3.71
C ASP A 86 -9.78 17.07 5.04
N THR A 87 -10.13 17.70 6.15
CA THR A 87 -10.00 17.12 7.48
C THR A 87 -11.16 16.16 7.74
N ILE A 88 -10.85 14.97 8.24
CA ILE A 88 -11.82 13.98 8.68
C ILE A 88 -11.45 13.49 10.08
N ARG A 89 -12.43 13.36 10.96
CA ARG A 89 -12.22 13.03 12.37
C ARG A 89 -13.25 12.05 12.86
N GLY A 90 -12.88 11.23 13.84
CA GLY A 90 -13.83 10.34 14.47
C GLY A 90 -13.15 9.21 15.19
N LYS A 91 -13.90 8.13 15.42
CA LYS A 91 -13.46 7.02 16.26
C LYS A 91 -12.98 5.87 15.38
N VAL A 92 -11.88 5.24 15.80
CA VAL A 92 -11.43 3.94 15.29
C VAL A 92 -11.33 2.99 16.49
N ASP A 93 -12.00 1.86 16.39
CA ASP A 93 -11.95 0.77 17.38
C ASP A 93 -11.34 -0.47 16.73
N ILE A 94 -10.36 -1.06 17.42
CA ILE A 94 -9.63 -2.24 16.95
C ILE A 94 -9.82 -3.33 18.00
N SER A 95 -10.52 -4.40 17.63
CA SER A 95 -10.60 -5.65 18.36
C SER A 95 -9.45 -6.58 17.94
N ARG A 96 -9.42 -7.82 18.42
CA ARG A 96 -8.38 -8.77 17.99
C ARG A 96 -8.59 -9.29 16.57
N VAL A 97 -9.82 -9.21 16.06
CA VAL A 97 -10.21 -9.79 14.76
C VAL A 97 -10.84 -8.78 13.80
N ASP A 98 -11.25 -7.61 14.29
CA ASP A 98 -11.96 -6.60 13.50
C ASP A 98 -11.42 -5.21 13.82
N LEU A 99 -11.42 -4.33 12.82
CA LEU A 99 -11.24 -2.89 12.94
C LEU A 99 -12.52 -2.22 12.44
N THR A 100 -13.09 -1.31 13.23
CA THR A 100 -14.25 -0.51 12.84
C THR A 100 -13.92 0.98 12.96
N PHE A 101 -14.56 1.80 12.12
CA PHE A 101 -14.39 3.25 12.18
C PHE A 101 -15.69 3.98 11.87
N ASP A 102 -15.84 5.15 12.49
CA ASP A 102 -16.90 6.12 12.23
C ASP A 102 -16.27 7.51 12.20
N LEU A 103 -16.18 8.09 11.00
CA LEU A 103 -15.43 9.31 10.72
C LEU A 103 -16.31 10.32 9.99
N THR A 104 -16.15 11.61 10.31
CA THR A 104 -16.93 12.71 9.74
C THR A 104 -16.01 13.82 9.26
N SER A 105 -16.28 14.33 8.06
CA SER A 105 -15.74 15.59 7.56
C SER A 105 -16.85 16.63 7.55
N GLN A 106 -16.75 17.61 8.45
CA GLN A 106 -17.77 18.65 8.60
C GLN A 106 -17.85 19.56 7.38
N SER A 107 -16.72 19.87 6.76
CA SER A 107 -16.60 20.72 5.57
C SER A 107 -17.12 20.03 4.32
N MET A 108 -16.91 18.72 4.16
CA MET A 108 -17.55 17.95 3.08
C MET A 108 -19.04 17.70 3.34
N GLY A 109 -19.53 17.79 4.58
CA GLY A 109 -20.88 17.36 4.95
C GLY A 109 -21.09 15.86 4.74
N GLN A 110 -20.02 15.07 4.87
CA GLN A 110 -20.02 13.63 4.64
C GLN A 110 -19.43 12.90 5.83
N SER A 111 -19.95 11.71 6.09
CA SER A 111 -19.43 10.76 7.07
C SER A 111 -19.24 9.40 6.42
N VAL A 112 -18.36 8.60 7.02
CA VAL A 112 -18.05 7.24 6.57
C VAL A 112 -17.99 6.31 7.76
N ARG A 113 -18.62 5.15 7.60
CA ARG A 113 -18.51 4.02 8.51
C ARG A 113 -18.00 2.81 7.78
N GLY A 114 -17.12 2.06 8.39
CA GLY A 114 -16.62 0.84 7.78
C GLY A 114 -15.99 -0.10 8.77
N GLU A 115 -15.70 -1.28 8.24
CA GLU A 115 -15.07 -2.36 8.98
C GLU A 115 -14.06 -3.11 8.10
N ALA A 116 -13.01 -3.61 8.72
CA ALA A 116 -12.02 -4.49 8.09
C ALA A 116 -11.72 -5.66 9.03
N ALA A 117 -11.70 -6.87 8.47
CA ALA A 117 -11.33 -8.07 9.21
C ALA A 117 -9.82 -8.30 9.09
N GLY A 118 -9.18 -8.70 10.19
CA GLY A 118 -7.73 -8.87 10.25
C GLY A 118 -7.28 -9.49 11.57
N PHE A 119 -5.97 -9.42 11.87
CA PHE A 119 -5.44 -9.83 13.17
C PHE A 119 -4.67 -8.68 13.81
N PHE A 120 -5.31 -8.04 14.77
CA PHE A 120 -4.82 -6.77 15.32
C PHE A 120 -4.47 -6.86 16.81
N ARG A 121 -3.68 -5.88 17.25
CA ARG A 121 -3.58 -5.56 18.67
C ARG A 121 -4.76 -4.67 19.06
N VAL A 122 -5.46 -5.06 20.12
CA VAL A 122 -6.61 -4.30 20.64
C VAL A 122 -6.18 -2.86 20.94
N ASN A 123 -6.89 -1.90 20.36
CA ASN A 123 -6.63 -0.47 20.51
C ASN A 123 -7.92 0.32 20.19
N HIS A 124 -8.01 1.56 20.67
CA HIS A 124 -9.08 2.47 20.31
C HIS A 124 -8.55 3.90 20.38
N ALA A 125 -8.90 4.73 19.41
CA ALA A 125 -8.53 6.14 19.44
C ALA A 125 -9.54 7.00 18.68
N PHE A 126 -9.64 8.26 19.12
CA PHE A 126 -10.17 9.32 18.27
C PHE A 126 -9.05 9.86 17.39
N ILE A 127 -9.25 9.84 16.07
CA ILE A 127 -8.25 10.28 15.11
C ILE A 127 -8.60 11.64 14.50
N ASN A 128 -7.57 12.38 14.12
CA ASN A 128 -7.65 13.54 13.26
C ASN A 128 -6.80 13.26 12.02
N ALA A 129 -7.45 13.07 10.89
CA ALA A 129 -6.84 12.59 9.66
C ALA A 129 -7.15 13.53 8.49
N THR A 130 -6.46 13.31 7.38
CA THR A 130 -6.74 13.97 6.11
C THR A 130 -7.35 12.96 5.15
N VAL A 131 -8.50 13.28 4.56
CA VAL A 131 -9.05 12.54 3.43
C VAL A 131 -8.60 13.22 2.14
N TYR A 132 -8.15 12.44 1.18
CA TYR A 132 -7.81 12.86 -0.18
C TYR A 132 -8.75 12.18 -1.16
N TYR A 133 -9.25 12.92 -2.16
CA TYR A 133 -10.24 12.41 -3.11
C TYR A 133 -10.22 13.22 -4.42
N ASP A 134 -10.77 12.64 -5.50
CA ASP A 134 -10.85 13.31 -6.81
C ASP A 134 -12.22 13.92 -7.10
N ASP A 135 -13.29 13.29 -6.62
CA ASP A 135 -14.68 13.74 -6.78
C ASP A 135 -15.48 13.34 -5.55
N GLN A 136 -16.08 14.32 -4.88
CA GLN A 136 -16.89 14.13 -3.68
C GLN A 136 -18.18 13.32 -3.96
N GLN A 137 -18.73 13.39 -5.17
CA GLN A 137 -19.95 12.65 -5.53
C GLN A 137 -19.66 11.15 -5.68
N ALA A 138 -18.50 10.79 -6.22
CA ALA A 138 -18.06 9.41 -6.37
C ALA A 138 -17.84 8.69 -5.03
N LEU A 139 -17.75 9.44 -3.92
CA LEU A 139 -17.60 8.86 -2.59
C LEU A 139 -18.89 8.24 -2.07
N GLN A 140 -20.08 8.63 -2.54
CA GLN A 140 -21.34 8.18 -1.92
C GLN A 140 -21.59 6.68 -2.09
N GLY A 141 -22.07 6.04 -1.02
CA GLY A 141 -22.46 4.63 -1.02
C GLY A 141 -21.37 3.67 -0.57
N ASN A 142 -21.54 2.39 -0.93
CA ASN A 142 -20.70 1.29 -0.47
C ASN A 142 -19.44 1.15 -1.31
N GLN A 143 -18.32 0.92 -0.63
CA GLN A 143 -16.99 0.79 -1.22
C GLN A 143 -16.24 -0.35 -0.53
N SER A 144 -15.37 -1.01 -1.29
CA SER A 144 -14.39 -1.90 -0.68
C SER A 144 -13.22 -1.07 -0.18
N ILE A 145 -12.63 -1.49 0.93
CA ILE A 145 -11.52 -0.76 1.55
C ILE A 145 -10.29 -1.64 1.72
N ARG A 146 -9.14 -0.97 1.78
CA ARG A 146 -7.87 -1.53 2.25
C ARG A 146 -7.35 -0.69 3.40
N VAL A 147 -7.03 -1.34 4.51
CA VAL A 147 -6.54 -0.71 5.74
C VAL A 147 -5.14 -1.23 6.02
N TYR A 148 -4.19 -0.31 6.19
CA TYR A 148 -2.78 -0.69 6.38
C TYR A 148 -2.01 0.42 7.09
N MET A 149 -0.84 0.03 7.61
CA MET A 149 0.16 0.94 8.14
C MET A 149 1.25 1.15 7.10
N ASP A 150 1.63 2.41 6.86
CA ASP A 150 2.80 2.77 6.07
C ASP A 150 3.72 3.64 6.93
N GLU A 151 4.88 3.10 7.28
CA GLU A 151 5.77 3.63 8.33
C GLU A 151 5.01 3.90 9.65
N THR A 152 4.69 5.16 9.91
CA THR A 152 3.94 5.63 11.10
C THR A 152 2.54 6.13 10.75
N SER A 153 2.12 5.99 9.49
CA SER A 153 0.83 6.48 9.00
C SER A 153 -0.19 5.37 8.95
N PHE A 154 -1.35 5.61 9.55
CA PHE A 154 -2.54 4.77 9.36
C PHE A 154 -3.28 5.23 8.11
N LYS A 155 -3.53 4.30 7.18
CA LYS A 155 -4.15 4.58 5.89
C LYS A 155 -5.38 3.71 5.65
N ILE A 156 -6.40 4.32 5.06
CA ILE A 156 -7.58 3.63 4.52
C ILE A 156 -7.74 4.06 3.07
N ASP A 157 -7.62 3.11 2.15
CA ASP A 157 -7.87 3.30 0.72
C ASP A 157 -9.25 2.78 0.36
N PHE A 158 -10.01 3.58 -0.40
CA PHE A 158 -11.37 3.29 -0.80
C PHE A 158 -11.43 2.99 -2.30
N TYR A 159 -12.08 1.89 -2.67
CA TYR A 159 -12.18 1.43 -4.05
C TYR A 159 -13.63 1.22 -4.45
N THR A 160 -13.92 1.61 -5.68
CA THR A 160 -15.14 1.23 -6.39
C THR A 160 -15.12 -0.26 -6.73
N THR A 161 -16.29 -0.83 -6.99
CA THR A 161 -16.46 -2.25 -7.33
C THR A 161 -15.94 -2.62 -8.73
N ASP A 162 -15.48 -1.64 -9.52
CA ASP A 162 -15.07 -1.77 -10.92
C ASP A 162 -13.58 -2.11 -11.11
N GLN A 163 -12.90 -2.60 -10.07
CA GLN A 163 -11.49 -3.05 -10.11
C GLN A 163 -10.48 -1.95 -10.49
N SER A 164 -10.76 -0.69 -10.17
CA SER A 164 -9.81 0.40 -10.36
C SER A 164 -8.51 0.16 -9.58
N GLU A 165 -7.36 0.34 -10.24
CA GLU A 165 -6.04 0.24 -9.58
C GLU A 165 -5.79 1.41 -8.60
N LYS A 166 -6.40 2.56 -8.88
CA LYS A 166 -6.31 3.76 -8.04
C LYS A 166 -7.52 3.82 -7.10
N PRO A 167 -7.33 4.01 -5.79
CA PRO A 167 -8.46 4.27 -4.90
C PRO A 167 -9.14 5.59 -5.26
N ILE A 168 -10.45 5.67 -5.05
CA ILE A 168 -11.25 6.90 -5.26
C ILE A 168 -11.14 7.89 -4.10
N ALA A 169 -10.72 7.40 -2.92
CA ALA A 169 -10.32 8.22 -1.79
C ALA A 169 -9.25 7.51 -0.95
N ARG A 170 -8.48 8.30 -0.19
CA ARG A 170 -7.54 7.83 0.82
C ARG A 170 -7.66 8.67 2.08
N ILE A 171 -7.86 8.03 3.22
CA ILE A 171 -7.70 8.66 4.53
C ILE A 171 -6.29 8.37 5.03
N VAL A 172 -5.59 9.41 5.50
CA VAL A 172 -4.26 9.31 6.08
C VAL A 172 -4.23 9.98 7.45
N GLN A 173 -3.92 9.21 8.47
CA GLN A 173 -3.51 9.72 9.78
C GLN A 173 -2.00 9.55 9.92
N LYS A 174 -1.24 10.64 9.80
CA LYS A 174 0.21 10.65 10.07
C LYS A 174 0.48 10.50 11.57
N ASN A 175 1.63 9.94 11.94
CA ASN A 175 2.03 9.74 13.34
C ASN A 175 0.96 8.99 14.16
N SER A 176 0.36 7.96 13.57
CA SER A 176 -0.66 7.15 14.22
C SER A 176 -0.06 6.30 15.35
N SER A 177 -0.83 6.10 16.41
CA SER A 177 -0.49 5.20 17.51
C SER A 177 -0.89 3.75 17.25
N PHE A 178 -1.57 3.47 16.14
CA PHE A 178 -1.92 2.11 15.75
C PHE A 178 -0.70 1.35 15.25
N THR A 179 -0.71 0.03 15.48
CA THR A 179 0.36 -0.86 15.02
C THR A 179 -0.24 -2.20 14.60
N PHE A 180 -0.15 -2.51 13.31
CA PHE A 180 -0.50 -3.80 12.71
C PHE A 180 0.28 -3.95 11.40
N GLN A 181 0.35 -5.18 10.87
CA GLN A 181 1.16 -5.51 9.70
C GLN A 181 0.28 -6.02 8.57
N GLY A 182 0.72 -5.75 7.34
CA GLY A 182 0.01 -6.15 6.14
C GLY A 182 -1.12 -5.20 5.78
N THR A 183 -1.93 -5.65 4.84
CA THR A 183 -3.10 -4.93 4.33
C THR A 183 -4.33 -5.77 4.61
N ASP A 184 -5.23 -5.23 5.39
CA ASP A 184 -6.52 -5.83 5.72
C ASP A 184 -7.60 -5.24 4.82
N THR A 185 -8.61 -6.03 4.49
CA THR A 185 -9.70 -5.63 3.57
C THR A 185 -11.03 -5.63 4.27
N GLY A 186 -11.96 -4.83 3.77
CA GLY A 186 -13.35 -4.88 4.20
C GLY A 186 -14.22 -3.92 3.41
N ASP A 187 -15.25 -3.39 4.05
CA ASP A 187 -16.25 -2.56 3.41
C ASP A 187 -16.51 -1.29 4.21
N ALA A 188 -16.86 -0.22 3.50
CA ALA A 188 -17.26 1.04 4.09
C ALA A 188 -18.40 1.70 3.30
N THR A 189 -19.22 2.47 4.00
CA THR A 189 -20.33 3.22 3.43
C THR A 189 -20.15 4.69 3.76
N TRP A 190 -20.07 5.52 2.73
CA TRP A 190 -20.17 6.97 2.86
C TRP A 190 -21.62 7.42 2.77
N TYR A 191 -21.97 8.42 3.56
CA TYR A 191 -23.30 9.04 3.58
C TYR A 191 -23.19 10.52 3.88
N THR A 192 -24.19 11.28 3.45
CA THR A 192 -24.36 12.69 3.84
C THR A 192 -24.86 12.76 5.27
N SER A 193 -24.19 13.55 6.10
CA SER A 193 -24.57 13.83 7.49
C SER A 193 -25.59 14.95 7.61
#